data_AF-A0A7W7ABV9-F1
#
_entry.id   AF-A0A7W7ABV9-F1
#
_cell.length_a   1.000
_cell.length_b   1.000
_cell.length_c   1.000
_cell.angle_alpha   90.00
_cell.angle_beta   90.00
_cell.angle_gamma   90.00
#
_symmetry.space_group_name_H-M   'P 1'
#
loop_
_entity.id
_entity.type
_entity.pdbx_description
1 polymer ?
#
loop_
_entity_poly.entity_id
_entity_poly.type
_entity_poly.pdbx_seq_one_letter_code
_entity_poly.pdbx_strand_id
1 'polypeptide(L)' 'MADLYLRALESERKSLWAMCRLKGLSKDTPERRRIAELDDLIGTHKARKA' A
#
# COMPACT_ATOMS: atom_id res chain seq x y z
N MET A 1 1.35 -20.97 6.44
CA MET A 1 2.18 -19.82 6.90
C MET A 1 1.61 -18.54 6.33
N ALA A 2 1.46 -17.49 7.13
CA ALA A 2 1.04 -16.20 6.63
C ALA A 2 2.10 -15.67 5.64
N ASP A 3 1.65 -15.11 4.54
CA ASP A 3 2.55 -14.46 3.60
C ASP A 3 3.06 -13.16 4.23
N LEU A 4 4.26 -13.24 4.81
CA LEU A 4 4.90 -12.12 5.51
C LEU A 4 5.16 -10.95 4.56
N TYR A 5 5.39 -11.22 3.27
CA TYR A 5 5.60 -10.20 2.26
C TYR A 5 4.29 -9.45 1.97
N LEU A 6 3.20 -10.18 1.72
CA LEU A 6 1.89 -9.57 1.50
C LEU A 6 1.44 -8.74 2.72
N ARG A 7 1.65 -9.26 3.94
CA ARG A 7 1.33 -8.55 5.18
C ARG A 7 2.14 -7.25 5.33
N ALA A 8 3.42 -7.27 4.94
CA ALA A 8 4.25 -6.07 4.97
C ALA A 8 3.72 -4.98 4.02
N LEU A 9 3.39 -5.35 2.77
CA LEU A 9 2.82 -4.42 1.79
C LEU A 9 1.48 -3.82 2.27
N GLU A 10 0.59 -4.66 2.80
CA GLU A 10 -0.71 -4.21 3.32
C GLU A 10 -0.56 -3.28 4.55
N SER A 11 0.44 -3.53 5.39
CA SER A 11 0.76 -2.69 6.56
C SER A 11 1.31 -1.32 6.16
N GLU A 12 2.26 -1.29 5.22
CA GLU A 12 2.83 -0.06 4.67
C GLU A 12 1.73 0.81 4.04
N ARG A 13 0.88 0.19 3.21
CA ARG A 13 -0.26 0.87 2.56
C ARG A 13 -1.19 1.51 3.59
N LYS A 14 -1.58 0.78 4.64
CA LYS A 14 -2.46 1.30 5.70
C LYS A 14 -1.83 2.48 6.44
N SER A 15 -0.53 2.39 6.74
CA SER A 15 0.22 3.43 7.45
C SER A 15 0.29 4.72 6.63
N LEU A 16 0.56 4.61 5.33
CA LEU A 16 0.56 5.75 4.41
C LEU A 16 -0.82 6.38 4.27
N TRP A 17 -1.89 5.59 4.19
CA TRP A 17 -3.26 6.12 4.18
C TRP A 17 -3.59 6.89 5.46
N ALA A 18 -3.22 6.36 6.62
CA ALA A 18 -3.41 7.03 7.91
C ALA A 18 -2.63 8.36 7.96
N MET A 19 -1.37 8.35 7.51
CA MET A 19 -0.53 9.55 7.44
C MET A 19 -1.10 10.60 6.48
N CYS A 20 -1.55 10.20 5.28
CA CYS A 20 -2.17 11.09 4.31
C CYS A 20 -3.43 11.75 4.88
N ARG A 21 -4.25 10.96 5.60
CA ARG A 21 -5.48 11.47 6.24
C ARG A 21 -5.17 12.41 7.40
N LEU A 22 -4.21 12.05 8.25
CA LEU A 22 -3.82 12.85 9.41
C LEU A 22 -3.24 14.21 8.99
N LYS A 23 -2.41 14.22 7.94
CA LYS A 23 -1.72 15.42 7.45
C LYS A 23 -2.52 16.21 6.39
N GLY A 24 -3.68 15.71 5.95
CA GLY A 24 -4.46 16.34 4.89
C GLY A 24 -3.72 16.43 3.55
N LEU A 25 -2.90 15.42 3.22
CA LEU A 25 -2.05 15.45 2.02
C LEU A 25 -2.88 15.44 0.73
N SER A 26 -2.47 16.28 -0.22
CA SER A 26 -3.03 16.33 -1.57
C SER A 26 -2.85 14.99 -2.31
N LYS A 27 -3.58 14.81 -3.41
CA LYS A 27 -3.51 13.60 -4.23
C LYS A 27 -2.18 13.44 -4.96
N ASP A 28 -1.45 14.53 -5.19
CA ASP A 28 -0.22 14.52 -6.01
C ASP A 28 1.07 14.26 -5.21
N THR A 29 0.94 14.02 -3.91
CA THR A 29 2.10 13.82 -3.03
C THR A 29 2.77 12.46 -3.26
N PRO A 30 4.07 12.34 -2.96
CA PRO A 30 4.78 11.07 -3.13
C PRO A 30 4.16 9.93 -2.32
N GLU A 31 3.56 10.20 -1.15
CA GLU A 31 2.87 9.18 -0.34
C GLU A 31 1.68 8.55 -1.08
N ARG A 32 0.93 9.36 -1.84
CA ARG A 32 -0.20 8.87 -2.65
C ARG A 32 0.26 8.05 -3.85
N ARG A 33 1.38 8.44 -4.48
CA ARG A 33 2.01 7.64 -5.54
C ARG A 33 2.48 6.30 -4.99
N ARG A 34 3.11 6.31 -3.81
CA ARG A 34 3.55 5.10 -3.13
C ARG A 34 2.39 4.16 -2.78
N ILE A 35 1.25 4.70 -2.35
CA ILE A 35 0.04 3.91 -2.12
C ILE A 35 -0.41 3.19 -3.40
N ALA A 36 -0.38 3.87 -4.56
CA ALA A 36 -0.75 3.27 -5.84
C ALA A 36 0.21 2.14 -6.23
N GLU A 37 1.52 2.34 -6.07
CA GLU A 37 2.53 1.28 -6.27
C GLU A 37 2.28 0.06 -5.39
N LEU A 38 1.93 0.28 -4.11
CA LEU A 38 1.61 -0.80 -3.18
C LEU A 38 0.34 -1.55 -3.59
N ASP A 39 -0.67 -0.85 -4.11
CA ASP A 39 -1.89 -1.47 -4.63
C ASP A 39 -1.59 -2.40 -5.82
N ASP A 40 -0.72 -1.97 -6.74
CA ASP A 40 -0.28 -2.79 -7.87
C ASP A 40 0.54 -4.02 -7.43
N LEU A 41 1.45 -3.84 -6.47
CA LEU A 41 2.26 -4.94 -5.91
C LEU A 41 1.39 -5.97 -5.20
N ILE A 42 0.43 -5.52 -4.39
CA ILE A 42 -0.53 -6.39 -3.70
C ILE A 42 -1.38 -7.15 -4.72
N GLY A 43 -1.90 -6.46 -5.75
CA GLY A 43 -2.68 -7.06 -6.82
C GLY A 43 -1.90 -8.12 -7.58
N THR A 44 -0.69 -7.80 -8.01
CA THR A 44 0.22 -8.72 -8.72
C THR A 44 0.55 -9.95 -7.88
N HIS A 45 0.83 -9.75 -6.60
CA HIS A 45 1.17 -10.86 -5.70
C HIS A 45 -0.02 -11.77 -5.42
N LYS A 46 -1.23 -11.20 -5.26
CA LYS A 46 -2.47 -11.97 -5.12
C LYS A 46 -2.81 -12.72 -6.40
N ALA A 47 -2.64 -12.10 -7.58
CA ALA A 47 -2.89 -12.73 -8.87
C ALA A 47 -1.91 -13.88 -9.16
N ARG A 48 -0.64 -13.76 -8.77
CA ARG A 48 0.35 -14.84 -8.86
C ARG A 48 0.07 -16.04 -7.96
N LYS A 49 -0.74 -15.84 -6.91
CA LYS A 49 -1.12 -16.87 -5.95
C LYS A 49 -2.50 -17.50 -6.23
N ALA A 50 -3.26 -16.93 -7.16
CA ALA A 50 -4.52 -17.49 -7.66
C ALA A 50 -4.22 -18.54 -8.73
#